data_AF-A0A820D412-F1
#
_entry.id   AF-A0A820D412-F1
#
_cell.length_a   1.000
_cell.length_b   1.000
_cell.length_c   1.000
_cell.angle_alpha   90.00
_cell.angle_beta   90.00
_cell.angle_gamma   90.00
#
_symmetry.space_group_name_H-M   'P 1'
#
loop_
_entity.id
_entity.type
_entity.pdbx_description
1 polymer ?
#
loop_
_entity_poly.entity_id
_entity_poly.type
_entity_poly.pdbx_seq_one_letter_code
_entity_poly.pdbx_strand_id
1 'polypeptide(L)'
;FPLHWGNNSLYKIRNDVNFNYEMIHSNNSSKDEDCWYSNETCSTNTRDKYPCQEIYFKKNTDIPLRLAEVRRTPFSSNRVITNFTIISIGKPDDKYFDSISPDWYVNCRDADLGVSYNPTLIRLNVGESAKVQVWLSAPPHEINGNDTVNIQWRTSQCTNCFTWTPKQLSFNSKNFQERQTLTITRLHMSEQSIFNPILEGGGFAFIEGATYSLSIR
;
A
#
# COMPACT_ATOMS: atom_id res chain seq x y z
N PHE A 1 10.86 5.55 -10.38
CA PHE A 1 10.93 5.04 -9.00
C PHE A 1 11.09 6.23 -8.07
N PRO A 2 10.28 6.34 -7.01
CA PRO A 2 10.32 7.50 -6.13
C PRO A 2 11.63 7.53 -5.30
N LEU A 3 12.16 8.74 -5.06
CA LEU A 3 13.48 8.97 -4.45
C LEU A 3 13.66 8.42 -3.02
N HIS A 4 12.58 8.03 -2.35
CA HIS A 4 12.65 7.55 -0.97
C HIS A 4 13.19 6.13 -0.81
N TRP A 5 13.47 5.42 -1.91
CA TRP A 5 14.04 4.08 -1.86
C TRP A 5 15.55 4.08 -1.54
N GLY A 6 16.13 5.29 -1.39
CA GLY A 6 17.52 5.52 -0.99
C GLY A 6 18.45 5.82 -2.18
N ASN A 7 19.72 6.10 -1.88
CA ASN A 7 20.77 6.35 -2.89
C ASN A 7 21.26 5.07 -3.60
N ASN A 8 20.55 3.95 -3.42
CA ASN A 8 20.93 2.67 -4.00
C ASN A 8 20.52 2.67 -5.47
N SER A 9 21.48 2.48 -6.36
CA SER A 9 21.25 2.37 -7.81
C SER A 9 20.75 1.00 -8.25
N LEU A 10 20.54 0.07 -7.30
CA LEU A 10 20.21 -1.32 -7.61
C LEU A 10 19.17 -1.86 -6.64
N TYR A 11 17.98 -2.15 -7.17
CA TYR A 11 16.88 -2.79 -6.45
C TYR A 11 16.66 -4.17 -7.05
N LYS A 12 16.59 -5.20 -6.20
CA LYS A 12 16.21 -6.54 -6.61
C LYS A 12 14.77 -6.81 -6.18
N ILE A 13 13.84 -6.60 -7.10
CA ILE A 13 12.44 -6.97 -6.93
C ILE A 13 12.33 -8.45 -7.31
N ARG A 14 11.80 -9.29 -6.40
CA ARG A 14 11.51 -10.70 -6.65
C ARG A 14 10.02 -10.92 -6.41
N ASN A 15 9.41 -11.76 -7.26
CA ASN A 15 8.11 -12.32 -6.99
C ASN A 15 8.31 -13.81 -6.79
N ASP A 16 8.05 -14.29 -5.58
CA ASP A 16 8.17 -15.70 -5.23
C ASP A 16 6.76 -16.30 -5.16
N VAL A 17 6.56 -17.45 -5.81
CA VAL A 17 5.33 -18.25 -5.65
C VAL A 17 5.60 -19.30 -4.58
N ASN A 18 4.85 -19.24 -3.49
CA ASN A 18 4.99 -20.20 -2.40
C ASN A 18 4.02 -21.37 -2.60
N PHE A 19 4.55 -22.60 -2.59
CA PHE A 19 3.77 -23.83 -2.69
C PHE A 19 3.62 -24.45 -1.31
N ASN A 20 2.41 -24.90 -0.99
CA ASN A 20 2.10 -25.54 0.29
C ASN A 20 2.50 -27.02 0.32
N TYR A 21 2.82 -27.58 -0.84
CA TYR A 21 3.13 -28.99 -1.04
C TYR A 21 4.42 -29.11 -1.85
N GLU A 22 5.08 -30.27 -1.71
CA GLU A 22 6.22 -30.59 -2.54
C GLU A 22 5.77 -30.73 -4.00
N MET A 23 6.51 -30.08 -4.89
CA MET A 23 6.20 -30.03 -6.31
C MET A 23 7.04 -31.04 -7.08
N ILE A 24 6.38 -31.85 -7.89
CA ILE A 24 6.98 -32.88 -8.75
C ILE A 24 6.97 -32.37 -10.19
N HIS A 25 8.14 -32.39 -10.84
CA HIS A 25 8.23 -32.09 -12.26
C HIS A 25 7.55 -33.19 -13.08
N SER A 26 6.64 -32.81 -13.95
CA SER A 26 5.95 -33.74 -14.83
C SER A 26 6.91 -34.26 -15.90
N ASN A 27 7.02 -35.59 -15.99
CA ASN A 27 7.74 -36.25 -17.08
C ASN A 27 6.95 -36.26 -18.40
N ASN A 28 5.83 -35.54 -18.47
CA ASN A 28 4.93 -35.61 -19.61
C ASN A 28 5.54 -34.91 -20.84
N SER A 29 5.36 -35.53 -22.01
CA SER A 29 6.02 -35.14 -23.27
C SER A 29 5.41 -33.91 -23.96
N SER A 30 4.74 -33.03 -23.21
CA SER A 30 4.15 -31.82 -23.79
C SER A 30 5.22 -31.07 -24.58
N LYS A 31 4.91 -30.78 -25.85
CA LYS A 31 5.82 -30.10 -26.77
C LYS A 31 5.93 -28.61 -26.45
N ASP A 32 4.93 -28.06 -25.78
CA ASP A 32 4.76 -26.62 -25.65
C ASP A 32 4.98 -26.12 -24.22
N GLU A 33 4.86 -27.00 -23.21
CA GLU A 33 4.86 -26.61 -21.81
C GLU A 33 5.61 -27.61 -20.92
N ASP A 34 6.23 -27.09 -19.86
CA ASP A 34 6.65 -27.87 -18.70
C ASP A 34 5.65 -27.66 -17.56
N CYS A 35 5.41 -28.70 -16.77
CA CYS A 35 4.42 -28.65 -15.70
C CYS A 35 5.04 -29.21 -14.41
N TRP A 36 4.79 -28.54 -13.31
CA TRP A 36 5.03 -29.05 -11.97
C TRP A 36 3.70 -29.20 -11.26
N TYR A 37 3.49 -30.31 -10.56
CA TYR A 37 2.26 -30.58 -9.83
C TYR A 37 2.59 -31.03 -8.40
N SER A 38 1.71 -30.74 -7.45
CA SER A 38 1.89 -31.15 -6.06
C SER A 38 1.81 -32.67 -5.92
N ASN A 39 2.63 -33.23 -5.03
CA ASN A 39 2.54 -34.64 -4.64
C ASN A 39 1.18 -35.01 -3.99
N GLU A 40 0.48 -34.02 -3.44
CA GLU A 40 -0.85 -34.18 -2.83
C GLU A 40 -2.00 -33.94 -3.83
N THR A 41 -3.11 -34.66 -3.63
CA THR A 41 -4.33 -34.56 -4.45
C THR A 41 -5.48 -33.98 -3.63
N CYS A 42 -6.14 -32.96 -4.16
CA CYS A 42 -7.26 -32.28 -3.54
C CYS A 42 -8.56 -32.52 -4.30
N SER A 43 -9.67 -32.67 -3.56
CA SER A 43 -11.01 -32.75 -4.13
C SER A 43 -11.72 -31.41 -4.11
N THR A 44 -12.47 -31.13 -5.17
CA THR A 44 -13.37 -29.99 -5.31
C THR A 44 -14.78 -30.32 -4.82
N ASN A 45 -15.68 -29.33 -4.79
CA ASN A 45 -17.09 -29.52 -4.42
C ASN A 45 -17.84 -30.50 -5.33
N THR A 46 -17.44 -30.58 -6.61
CA THR A 46 -17.98 -31.54 -7.59
C THR A 46 -17.41 -32.96 -7.41
N ARG A 47 -16.54 -33.17 -6.41
CA ARG A 47 -15.77 -34.40 -6.14
C ARG A 47 -14.71 -34.74 -7.19
N ASP A 48 -14.46 -33.84 -8.14
CA ASP A 48 -13.33 -33.98 -9.05
C ASP A 48 -12.02 -33.85 -8.28
N LYS A 49 -11.06 -34.69 -8.62
CA LYS A 49 -9.73 -34.76 -7.99
C LYS A 49 -8.68 -34.17 -8.91
N TYR A 50 -7.88 -33.26 -8.37
CA TYR A 50 -6.75 -32.63 -9.05
C TYR A 50 -5.55 -32.63 -8.10
N PRO A 51 -4.31 -32.51 -8.60
CA PRO A 51 -3.22 -32.06 -7.76
C PRO A 51 -3.64 -30.77 -7.03
N CYS A 52 -3.31 -30.66 -5.74
CA CYS A 52 -3.66 -29.49 -4.95
C CYS A 52 -3.12 -28.18 -5.55
N GLN A 53 -1.93 -28.21 -6.14
CA GLN A 53 -1.32 -27.10 -6.87
C GLN A 53 -0.62 -27.60 -8.14
N GLU A 54 -0.70 -26.82 -9.23
CA GLU A 54 -0.01 -27.08 -10.49
C GLU A 54 0.49 -25.76 -11.08
N ILE A 55 1.73 -25.69 -11.52
CA ILE A 55 2.28 -24.54 -12.23
C ILE A 55 2.84 -24.97 -13.59
N TYR A 56 2.50 -24.19 -14.60
CA TYR A 56 2.84 -24.45 -15.99
C TYR A 56 3.80 -23.37 -16.47
N PHE A 57 4.85 -23.80 -17.16
CA PHE A 57 5.89 -22.95 -17.73
C PHE A 57 5.97 -23.16 -19.24
N LYS A 58 6.45 -22.14 -19.96
CA LYS A 58 6.81 -22.31 -21.36
C LYS A 58 7.98 -23.30 -21.47
N LYS A 59 7.90 -24.22 -22.43
CA LYS A 59 8.85 -25.34 -22.57
C LYS A 59 10.32 -24.91 -22.46
N ASN A 60 11.08 -25.60 -21.62
CA ASN A 60 12.50 -25.41 -21.33
C ASN A 60 12.85 -23.97 -20.89
N THR A 61 11.93 -23.30 -20.20
CA THR A 61 12.15 -21.96 -19.64
C THR A 61 11.53 -21.81 -18.26
N ASP A 62 11.99 -20.83 -17.50
CA ASP A 62 11.41 -20.48 -16.19
C ASP A 62 10.25 -19.47 -16.32
N ILE A 63 9.66 -19.31 -17.51
CA ILE A 63 8.60 -18.32 -17.77
C ILE A 63 7.24 -18.94 -17.41
N PRO A 64 6.57 -18.46 -16.35
CA PRO A 64 5.31 -19.03 -15.91
C PRO A 64 4.17 -18.63 -16.85
N LEU A 65 3.29 -19.58 -17.16
CA LEU A 65 2.11 -19.38 -18.02
C LEU A 65 0.83 -19.33 -17.20
N ARG A 66 0.67 -20.28 -16.26
CA ARG A 66 -0.49 -20.34 -15.38
C ARG A 66 -0.21 -21.14 -14.11
N LEU A 67 -0.95 -20.80 -13.06
CA LEU A 67 -0.99 -21.50 -11.78
C LEU A 67 -2.44 -21.99 -11.55
N ALA A 68 -2.62 -23.29 -11.37
CA ALA A 68 -3.89 -23.88 -10.99
C ALA A 68 -3.83 -24.38 -9.54
N GLU A 69 -4.82 -24.05 -8.73
CA GLU A 69 -4.85 -24.42 -7.30
C GLU A 69 -6.26 -24.81 -6.89
N VAL A 70 -6.38 -25.84 -6.04
CA VAL A 70 -7.63 -26.12 -5.36
C VAL A 70 -7.71 -25.28 -4.08
N ARG A 71 -8.49 -24.20 -4.13
CA ARG A 71 -8.69 -23.31 -2.99
C ARG A 71 -9.87 -23.76 -2.16
N ARG A 72 -9.62 -23.98 -0.87
CA ARG A 72 -10.64 -24.25 0.14
C ARG A 72 -10.97 -22.97 0.89
N THR A 73 -12.22 -22.55 0.80
CA THR A 73 -12.83 -21.59 1.72
C THR A 73 -13.71 -22.37 2.71
N PRO A 74 -14.17 -21.74 3.80
CA PRO A 74 -15.03 -22.41 4.79
C PRO A 74 -16.30 -23.04 4.20
N PHE A 75 -16.76 -22.56 3.03
CA PHE A 75 -18.02 -22.98 2.41
C PHE A 75 -17.84 -23.65 1.03
N SER A 76 -16.62 -23.71 0.48
CA SER A 76 -16.41 -24.24 -0.87
C SER A 76 -14.97 -24.67 -1.14
N SER A 77 -14.79 -25.74 -1.92
CA SER A 77 -13.52 -26.16 -2.51
C SER A 77 -13.61 -26.06 -4.03
N ASN A 78 -12.94 -25.07 -4.62
CA ASN A 78 -12.99 -24.81 -6.06
C ASN A 78 -11.58 -24.79 -6.66
N ARG A 79 -11.45 -25.26 -7.91
CA ARG A 79 -10.21 -25.10 -8.68
C ARG A 79 -10.17 -23.70 -9.28
N VAL A 80 -9.11 -22.96 -8.98
CA VAL A 80 -8.87 -21.60 -9.48
C VAL A 80 -7.65 -21.64 -10.39
N ILE A 81 -7.74 -21.00 -11.55
CA ILE A 81 -6.64 -20.89 -12.51
C ILE A 81 -6.29 -19.41 -12.66
N THR A 82 -5.04 -19.08 -12.34
CA THR A 82 -4.45 -17.76 -12.53
C THR A 82 -3.55 -17.80 -13.76
N ASN A 83 -3.92 -17.09 -14.83
CA ASN A 83 -3.08 -16.96 -16.02
C ASN A 83 -2.14 -15.77 -15.85
N PHE A 84 -0.85 -15.97 -16.12
CA PHE A 84 0.14 -14.90 -16.04
C PHE A 84 0.22 -14.15 -17.37
N THR A 85 0.22 -12.82 -17.29
CA THR A 85 0.55 -11.97 -18.44
C THR A 85 2.03 -11.62 -18.37
N ILE A 86 2.81 -12.08 -19.35
CA ILE A 86 4.23 -11.80 -19.40
C ILE A 86 4.45 -10.47 -20.13
N ILE A 87 4.86 -9.46 -19.37
CA ILE A 87 5.10 -8.12 -19.89
C ILE A 87 6.52 -8.01 -20.49
N SER A 88 7.52 -8.63 -19.85
CA SER A 88 8.90 -8.67 -20.34
C SER A 88 9.66 -9.88 -19.77
N ILE A 89 10.72 -10.32 -20.46
CA ILE A 89 11.58 -11.46 -20.09
C ILE A 89 13.04 -11.02 -20.17
N GLY A 90 13.82 -11.25 -19.12
CA GLY A 90 15.23 -10.86 -19.05
C GLY A 90 15.41 -9.49 -18.39
N LYS A 91 16.19 -8.60 -19.02
CA LYS A 91 16.27 -7.20 -18.55
C LYS A 91 14.97 -6.50 -18.90
N PRO A 92 14.36 -5.73 -17.99
CA PRO A 92 13.24 -4.86 -18.33
C PRO A 92 13.64 -3.99 -19.53
N ASP A 93 12.96 -4.19 -20.65
CA ASP A 93 13.09 -3.40 -21.86
C ASP A 93 12.02 -2.31 -21.88
N ASP A 94 12.11 -1.41 -22.85
CA ASP A 94 11.24 -0.23 -22.94
C ASP A 94 9.75 -0.61 -22.92
N LYS A 95 9.38 -1.79 -23.46
CA LYS A 95 8.01 -2.33 -23.41
C LYS A 95 7.45 -2.47 -22.01
N TYR A 96 8.27 -2.85 -21.03
CA TYR A 96 7.84 -2.92 -19.63
C TYR A 96 7.46 -1.53 -19.12
N PHE A 97 8.32 -0.54 -19.35
CA PHE A 97 8.08 0.83 -18.90
C PHE A 97 6.98 1.54 -19.71
N ASP A 98 6.84 1.25 -20.99
CA ASP A 98 5.78 1.75 -21.86
C ASP A 98 4.40 1.19 -21.49
N SER A 99 4.35 0.01 -20.86
CA SER A 99 3.10 -0.57 -20.33
C SER A 99 2.65 0.08 -19.02
N ILE A 100 3.55 0.79 -18.33
CA ILE A 100 3.21 1.53 -17.13
C ILE A 100 2.50 2.81 -17.58
N SER A 101 1.25 2.97 -17.18
CA SER A 101 0.49 4.16 -17.52
C SER A 101 1.27 5.42 -17.15
N PRO A 102 1.32 6.46 -17.99
CA PRO A 102 2.02 7.71 -17.66
C PRO A 102 1.53 8.34 -16.35
N ASP A 103 0.28 8.07 -15.96
CA ASP A 103 -0.34 8.49 -14.69
C ASP A 103 -0.14 7.50 -13.54
N TRP A 104 0.80 6.54 -13.64
CA TRP A 104 1.02 5.52 -12.62
C TRP A 104 1.25 6.11 -11.23
N TYR A 105 1.87 7.31 -11.14
CA TYR A 105 2.10 8.02 -9.90
C TYR A 105 0.80 8.51 -9.22
N VAL A 106 -0.31 8.58 -9.95
CA VAL A 106 -1.64 8.92 -9.43
C VAL A 106 -2.29 7.69 -8.77
N ASN A 107 -2.08 6.51 -9.35
CA ASN A 107 -2.73 5.26 -8.93
C ASN A 107 -1.86 4.37 -8.05
N CYS A 108 -0.55 4.56 -8.07
CA CYS A 108 0.40 3.92 -7.17
C CYS A 108 0.31 4.61 -5.80
N ARG A 109 -0.73 4.24 -5.04
CA ARG A 109 -0.85 4.63 -3.64
C ARG A 109 0.21 3.89 -2.85
N ASP A 110 1.22 4.63 -2.44
CA ASP A 110 2.17 4.14 -1.46
C ASP A 110 1.43 4.01 -0.12
N ALA A 111 1.21 2.76 0.30
CA ALA A 111 0.49 2.43 1.52
C ALA A 111 1.24 2.91 2.78
N ASP A 112 2.52 3.26 2.64
CA ASP A 112 3.35 3.76 3.74
C ASP A 112 3.19 5.29 3.93
N LEU A 113 2.55 6.00 2.99
CA LEU A 113 2.20 7.42 3.19
C LEU A 113 1.12 7.53 4.27
N GLY A 114 1.44 8.25 5.34
CA GLY A 114 0.49 8.48 6.42
C GLY A 114 0.95 9.57 7.39
N VAL A 115 -0.03 10.17 8.07
CA VAL A 115 0.21 11.15 9.13
C VAL A 115 0.02 10.48 10.48
N SER A 116 0.98 10.67 11.37
CA SER A 116 0.96 10.13 12.72
C SER A 116 0.84 11.24 13.76
N TYR A 117 0.15 10.92 14.87
CA TYR A 117 -0.08 11.84 15.98
C TYR A 117 0.34 11.22 17.31
N ASN A 118 0.79 12.07 18.23
CA ASN A 118 0.92 11.70 19.63
C ASN A 118 0.57 12.89 20.54
N PRO A 119 -0.48 12.82 21.37
CA PRO A 119 -1.45 11.71 21.45
C PRO A 119 -2.43 11.69 20.26
N THR A 120 -3.09 10.55 20.01
CA THR A 120 -4.13 10.38 18.96
C THR A 120 -5.54 10.75 19.44
N LEU A 121 -5.72 10.93 20.74
CA LEU A 121 -6.93 11.40 21.38
C LEU A 121 -6.55 12.46 22.42
N ILE A 122 -7.19 13.64 22.33
CA ILE A 122 -7.06 14.68 23.34
C ILE A 122 -8.41 14.97 24.00
N ARG A 123 -8.36 15.27 25.30
CA ARG A 123 -9.52 15.73 26.08
C ARG A 123 -9.23 17.16 26.53
N LEU A 124 -10.11 18.09 26.18
CA LEU A 124 -9.93 19.52 26.46
C LEU A 124 -11.22 20.14 27.00
N ASN A 125 -11.13 20.79 28.15
CA ASN A 125 -12.19 21.70 28.59
C ASN A 125 -12.09 23.03 27.84
N VAL A 126 -13.15 23.83 27.90
CA VAL A 126 -13.15 25.18 27.30
C VAL A 126 -12.07 26.04 27.97
N GLY A 127 -11.23 26.69 27.17
CA GLY A 127 -10.08 27.48 27.61
C GLY A 127 -8.77 26.70 27.74
N GLU A 128 -8.81 25.37 27.72
CA GLU A 128 -7.60 24.54 27.80
C GLU A 128 -6.91 24.38 26.45
N SER A 129 -5.61 24.08 26.50
CA SER A 129 -4.78 23.80 25.34
C SER A 129 -4.02 22.48 25.50
N ALA A 130 -3.87 21.74 24.42
CA ALA A 130 -3.05 20.53 24.36
C ALA A 130 -2.00 20.65 23.26
N LYS A 131 -0.84 20.03 23.50
CA LYS A 131 0.22 19.87 22.48
C LYS A 131 0.11 18.47 21.88
N VAL A 132 0.10 18.41 20.55
CA VAL A 132 0.06 17.19 19.76
C VAL A 132 1.30 17.17 18.88
N GLN A 133 2.07 16.10 18.95
CA GLN A 133 3.18 15.86 18.03
C GLN A 133 2.63 15.27 16.73
N VAL A 134 3.10 15.79 15.60
CA VAL A 134 2.73 15.37 14.25
C VAL A 134 4.00 15.04 13.47
N TRP A 135 3.99 13.92 12.76
CA TRP A 135 5.07 13.51 11.84
C TRP A 135 4.51 12.60 10.75
N LEU A 136 5.34 12.29 9.74
CA LEU A 136 5.00 11.41 8.64
C LEU A 136 5.67 10.05 8.80
N SER A 137 4.97 8.99 8.39
CA SER A 137 5.49 7.61 8.41
C SER A 137 6.52 7.34 7.32
N ALA A 138 6.38 8.02 6.18
CA ALA A 138 7.25 7.92 5.02
C ALA A 138 7.58 9.34 4.49
N PRO A 139 8.73 9.52 3.83
CA PRO A 139 9.07 10.80 3.22
C PRO A 139 8.14 11.11 2.04
N PRO A 140 7.84 12.39 1.77
CA PRO A 140 7.02 12.75 0.63
C PRO A 140 7.71 12.43 -0.70
N HIS A 141 6.91 12.17 -1.72
CA HIS A 141 7.42 11.96 -3.08
C HIS A 141 7.89 13.27 -3.70
N GLU A 142 9.05 13.25 -4.36
CA GLU A 142 9.48 14.34 -5.21
C GLU A 142 8.69 14.32 -6.52
N ILE A 143 7.86 15.34 -6.73
CA ILE A 143 7.03 15.51 -7.94
C ILE A 143 7.41 16.84 -8.57
N ASN A 144 7.88 16.80 -9.81
CA ASN A 144 8.35 17.99 -10.54
C ASN A 144 9.42 18.80 -9.79
N GLY A 145 10.34 18.13 -9.09
CA GLY A 145 11.41 18.78 -8.32
C GLY A 145 10.99 19.34 -6.96
N ASN A 146 9.77 19.04 -6.50
CA ASN A 146 9.26 19.46 -5.20
C ASN A 146 8.84 18.24 -4.37
N ASP A 147 9.49 18.05 -3.22
CA ASP A 147 9.23 16.99 -2.25
C ASP A 147 8.52 17.50 -0.98
N THR A 148 7.92 18.69 -1.04
CA THR A 148 7.24 19.29 0.10
C THR A 148 5.79 18.81 0.19
N VAL A 149 5.37 18.47 1.40
CA VAL A 149 3.97 18.33 1.79
C VAL A 149 3.62 19.34 2.86
N ASN A 150 2.47 19.98 2.70
CA ASN A 150 1.87 20.86 3.68
C ASN A 150 0.65 20.20 4.29
N ILE A 151 0.57 20.26 5.63
CA ILE A 151 -0.55 19.74 6.40
C ILE A 151 -1.27 20.91 7.05
N GLN A 152 -2.56 21.03 6.75
CA GLN A 152 -3.51 21.88 7.45
C GLN A 152 -4.59 21.01 8.11
N TRP A 153 -5.50 21.60 8.87
CA TRP A 153 -6.58 20.85 9.50
C TRP A 153 -7.93 21.51 9.29
N ARG A 154 -8.97 20.68 9.26
CA ARG A 154 -10.37 21.10 9.34
C ARG A 154 -11.10 20.30 10.41
N THR A 155 -12.06 20.94 11.05
CA THR A 155 -13.00 20.30 11.97
C THR A 155 -14.32 20.01 11.26
N SER A 156 -14.90 18.84 11.49
CA SER A 156 -16.17 18.44 10.84
C SER A 156 -17.43 18.77 11.65
N GLN A 157 -17.33 18.91 12.96
CA GLN A 157 -18.49 19.05 13.86
C GLN A 157 -18.70 20.48 14.36
N CYS A 158 -17.62 21.23 14.54
CA CYS A 158 -17.69 22.62 14.98
C CYS A 158 -16.52 23.43 14.43
N THR A 159 -16.82 24.38 13.54
CA THR A 159 -15.82 25.19 12.81
C THR A 159 -15.19 26.29 13.66
N ASN A 160 -15.87 26.76 14.72
CA ASN A 160 -15.39 27.82 15.60
C ASN A 160 -15.03 27.35 17.04
N CYS A 161 -15.18 26.05 17.36
CA CYS A 161 -14.92 25.55 18.72
C CYS A 161 -13.43 25.41 19.06
N PHE A 162 -12.55 25.41 18.07
CA PHE A 162 -11.12 25.19 18.27
C PHE A 162 -10.31 26.21 17.48
N THR A 163 -9.18 26.60 18.06
CA THR A 163 -8.08 27.24 17.33
C THR A 163 -6.82 26.43 17.54
N TRP A 164 -5.86 26.60 16.65
CA TRP A 164 -4.60 25.89 16.70
C TRP A 164 -3.46 26.69 16.10
N THR A 165 -2.26 26.38 16.56
CA THR A 165 -1.00 27.00 16.14
C THR A 165 0.11 25.93 16.08
N PRO A 166 0.90 25.87 15.00
CA PRO A 166 0.80 26.69 13.78
C PRO A 166 -0.43 26.29 12.92
N LYS A 167 -0.82 27.15 11.97
CA LYS A 167 -1.94 26.87 11.04
C LYS A 167 -1.61 25.81 9.99
N GLN A 168 -0.32 25.63 9.71
CA GLN A 168 0.21 24.68 8.76
C GLN A 168 1.52 24.10 9.31
N LEU A 169 1.75 22.81 9.06
CA LEU A 169 3.06 22.17 9.21
C LEU A 169 3.57 21.79 7.82
N SER A 170 4.89 21.87 7.64
CA SER A 170 5.54 21.54 6.36
C SER A 170 6.60 20.48 6.57
N PHE A 171 6.56 19.45 5.73
CA PHE A 171 7.49 18.33 5.75
C PHE A 171 8.08 18.11 4.36
N ASN A 172 9.30 17.58 4.31
CA ASN A 172 10.01 17.19 3.10
C ASN A 172 10.86 15.94 3.38
N SER A 173 11.66 15.50 2.40
CA SER A 173 12.51 14.30 2.53
C SER A 173 13.48 14.33 3.71
N LYS A 174 13.81 15.51 4.25
CA LYS A 174 14.80 15.68 5.32
C LYS A 174 14.19 15.67 6.71
N ASN A 175 12.97 16.18 6.87
CA ASN A 175 12.35 16.37 8.19
C ASN A 175 11.05 15.57 8.40
N PHE A 176 10.67 14.67 7.49
CA PHE A 176 9.39 13.94 7.54
C PHE A 176 9.16 13.19 8.86
N GLN A 177 10.20 12.64 9.48
CA GLN A 177 10.15 11.96 10.78
C GLN A 177 10.38 12.88 11.99
N GLU A 178 10.74 14.14 11.76
CA GLU A 178 10.87 15.11 12.85
C GLU A 178 9.49 15.44 13.42
N ARG A 179 9.35 15.26 14.73
CA ARG A 179 8.09 15.52 15.41
C ARG A 179 7.86 17.01 15.58
N GLN A 180 6.95 17.57 14.80
CA GLN A 180 6.54 18.96 14.90
C GLN A 180 5.35 19.08 15.86
N THR A 181 5.23 20.21 16.55
CA THR A 181 4.20 20.40 17.59
C THR A 181 3.05 21.26 17.07
N LEU A 182 1.84 20.72 17.13
CA LEU A 182 0.57 21.41 16.95
C LEU A 182 -0.05 21.68 18.33
N THR A 183 -0.28 22.95 18.66
CA THR A 183 -1.02 23.32 19.87
C THR A 183 -2.46 23.59 19.50
N ILE A 184 -3.40 22.89 20.14
CA ILE A 184 -4.85 23.04 19.91
C ILE A 184 -5.49 23.57 21.18
N THR A 185 -6.30 24.61 21.05
CA THR A 185 -7.01 25.29 22.12
C THR A 185 -8.51 25.21 21.88
N ARG A 186 -9.28 24.86 22.91
CA ARG A 186 -10.74 24.82 22.84
C ARG A 186 -11.33 26.17 23.23
N LEU A 187 -12.13 26.76 22.34
CA LEU A 187 -12.78 28.06 22.51
C LEU A 187 -14.24 27.93 22.97
N HIS A 188 -14.94 26.93 22.46
CA HIS A 188 -16.36 26.70 22.76
C HIS A 188 -16.65 25.23 23.05
N MET A 189 -17.77 25.00 23.74
CA MET A 189 -18.24 23.65 24.03
C MET A 189 -18.86 23.02 22.78
N SER A 190 -18.64 21.74 22.60
CA SER A 190 -19.12 20.93 21.49
C SER A 190 -19.18 19.46 21.89
N GLU A 191 -19.83 18.63 21.09
CA GLU A 191 -19.58 17.20 21.13
C GLU A 191 -18.15 16.87 20.67
N GLN A 192 -17.83 15.57 20.69
CA GLN A 192 -16.58 15.05 20.15
C GLN A 192 -16.36 15.56 18.72
N SER A 193 -15.19 16.15 18.50
CA SER A 193 -14.81 16.74 17.21
C SER A 193 -13.65 15.97 16.60
N ILE A 194 -13.72 15.80 15.27
CA ILE A 194 -12.72 15.12 14.47
C ILE A 194 -11.90 16.18 13.75
N PHE A 195 -10.60 16.15 13.98
CA PHE A 195 -9.59 16.97 13.31
C PHE A 195 -9.05 16.20 12.11
N ASN A 196 -9.54 16.54 10.92
CA ASN A 196 -9.10 15.90 9.68
C ASN A 196 -7.93 16.69 9.09
N PRO A 197 -6.77 16.07 8.81
CA PRO A 197 -5.73 16.74 8.05
C PRO A 197 -6.18 16.97 6.60
N ILE A 198 -5.77 18.11 6.07
CA ILE A 198 -5.81 18.46 4.65
C ILE A 198 -4.36 18.40 4.17
N LEU A 199 -4.11 17.58 3.16
CA LEU A 199 -2.77 17.24 2.71
C LEU A 199 -2.55 17.77 1.30
N GLU A 200 -1.47 18.51 1.12
CA GLU A 200 -1.14 19.16 -0.15
C GLU A 200 0.30 18.88 -0.54
N GLY A 201 0.51 18.32 -1.74
CA GLY A 201 1.84 18.02 -2.27
C GLY A 201 2.39 16.65 -1.86
N GLY A 202 3.61 16.36 -2.34
CA GLY A 202 4.40 15.21 -1.90
C GLY A 202 3.79 13.82 -2.10
N GLY A 203 2.81 13.65 -2.99
CA GLY A 203 2.02 12.42 -3.14
C GLY A 203 0.92 12.22 -2.09
N PHE A 204 1.02 12.91 -0.94
CA PHE A 204 0.01 12.91 0.13
C PHE A 204 -1.32 13.55 -0.29
N ALA A 205 -1.34 14.39 -1.34
CA ALA A 205 -2.59 14.93 -1.87
C ALA A 205 -3.57 13.86 -2.37
N PHE A 206 -3.09 12.64 -2.65
CA PHE A 206 -3.89 11.51 -3.16
C PHE A 206 -4.35 10.54 -2.06
N ILE A 207 -3.96 10.75 -0.80
CA ILE A 207 -4.44 9.94 0.32
C ILE A 207 -5.64 10.60 0.98
N GLU A 208 -6.55 9.78 1.51
CA GLU A 208 -7.73 10.28 2.20
C GLU A 208 -7.35 10.79 3.60
N GLY A 209 -7.29 12.12 3.77
CA GLY A 209 -6.90 12.73 5.04
C GLY A 209 -7.76 12.27 6.24
N ALA A 210 -9.04 11.94 6.00
CA ALA A 210 -9.95 11.46 7.05
C ALA A 210 -9.46 10.16 7.73
N THR A 211 -8.68 9.33 7.04
CA THR A 211 -8.08 8.11 7.59
C THR A 211 -7.05 8.40 8.70
N TYR A 212 -6.50 9.62 8.73
CA TYR A 212 -5.47 10.06 9.68
C TYR A 212 -6.00 11.19 10.57
N SER A 213 -7.22 11.03 11.08
CA SER A 213 -7.84 12.06 11.90
C SER A 213 -7.41 12.00 13.36
N LEU A 214 -7.28 13.17 13.98
CA LEU A 214 -7.13 13.33 15.42
C LEU A 214 -8.50 13.46 16.08
N SER A 215 -8.73 12.75 17.18
CA SER A 215 -9.98 12.87 17.95
C SER A 215 -9.82 13.86 19.10
N ILE A 216 -10.78 14.77 19.25
CA ILE A 216 -10.84 15.78 20.32
C ILE A 216 -12.16 15.64 21.07
N ARG A 217 -12.10 15.48 22.38
CA ARG A 217 -13.28 15.38 23.26
C ARG A 217 -13.34 16.53 24.25
#